data_AF-A0A1Q2YHH3-F1
#
_entry.id   AF-A0A1Q2YHH3-F1
#
_cell.length_a   1.000
_cell.length_b   1.000
_cell.length_c   1.000
_cell.angle_alpha   90.00
_cell.angle_beta   90.00
_cell.angle_gamma   90.00
#
_symmetry.space_group_name_H-M   'P 1'
#
loop_
_entity.id
_entity.type
_entity.pdbx_description
1 polymer ?
#
loop_
_entity_poly.entity_id
_entity_poly.type
_entity_poly.pdbx_seq_one_letter_code
_entity_poly.pdbx_strand_id
1 'polypeptide(L)'
;MKSGKQSPGEDGNVMLGLAMLCGSLLLDGFTNSAQDIVFKKNPKKLTGAHMMAYLNFFTMANLIAYTLTFTDQFQDVYNFISVNGTLALLDLIKFSLCGAIGQIFIFITLEQFSSVVLVTVTVTRKMLSMALSVFLFGHVLNWKQWSGLFLVFAGVVLESLVKVLQKNAAVAKHEKKD
;
A
#
# COMPACT_ATOMS: atom_id res chain seq x y z
N MET A 1 6.16 -9.92 32.81
CA MET A 1 6.09 -9.91 31.33
C MET A 1 6.92 -11.07 30.81
N LYS A 2 6.28 -12.19 30.45
CA LYS A 2 6.96 -13.35 29.86
C LYS A 2 7.27 -13.03 28.41
N SER A 3 8.56 -12.99 28.08
CA SER A 3 9.08 -12.97 26.71
C SER A 3 8.52 -14.19 25.97
N GLY A 4 7.59 -13.94 25.05
CA GLY A 4 7.10 -14.96 24.12
C GLY A 4 8.25 -15.32 23.19
N LYS A 5 8.79 -16.54 23.34
CA LYS A 5 9.64 -17.17 22.33
C LYS A 5 8.92 -17.10 20.99
N GLN A 6 9.47 -16.35 20.04
CA GLN A 6 9.10 -16.51 18.63
C GLN A 6 9.39 -17.96 18.25
N SER A 7 8.35 -18.70 17.88
CA SER A 7 8.48 -20.04 17.35
C SER A 7 9.26 -19.97 16.02
N PRO A 8 10.40 -20.67 15.89
CA PRO A 8 11.07 -20.80 14.60
C PRO A 8 10.34 -21.88 13.80
N GLY A 9 9.79 -21.52 12.64
CA GLY A 9 9.34 -22.48 11.63
C GLY A 9 7.84 -22.44 11.32
N GLU A 10 7.46 -21.55 10.43
CA GLU A 10 6.52 -21.85 9.35
C GLU A 10 7.16 -21.29 8.08
N ASP A 11 8.16 -22.00 7.56
CA ASP A 11 8.71 -21.73 6.23
C ASP A 11 7.64 -22.15 5.19
N GLY A 12 6.53 -21.41 5.15
CA GLY A 12 5.63 -21.42 4.02
C GLY A 12 6.46 -21.18 2.77
N ASN A 13 6.14 -21.89 1.68
CA ASN A 13 6.96 -21.98 0.48
C ASN A 13 7.47 -20.59 0.04
N VAL A 14 8.71 -20.26 0.42
CA VAL A 14 9.28 -18.89 0.31
C VAL A 14 9.28 -18.44 -1.15
N MET A 15 9.47 -19.39 -2.07
CA MET A 15 9.39 -19.14 -3.50
C MET A 15 7.97 -18.76 -3.93
N LEU A 16 6.95 -19.44 -3.41
CA LEU A 16 5.55 -19.11 -3.68
C LEU A 16 5.17 -17.75 -3.05
N GLY A 17 5.62 -17.48 -1.82
CA GLY A 17 5.43 -16.16 -1.18
C GLY A 17 6.09 -15.03 -1.96
N LEU A 18 7.32 -15.24 -2.43
CA LEU A 18 8.04 -14.28 -3.27
C LEU A 18 7.36 -14.09 -4.64
N ALA A 19 6.89 -15.18 -5.26
CA ALA A 19 6.16 -15.12 -6.52
C ALA A 19 4.83 -14.35 -6.37
N MET A 20 4.08 -14.60 -5.29
CA MET A 20 2.84 -13.87 -4.98
C MET A 20 3.11 -12.38 -4.70
N LEU A 21 4.22 -12.05 -4.02
CA LEU A 21 4.64 -10.67 -3.80
C LEU A 21 5.02 -9.96 -5.10
N CYS A 22 5.79 -10.60 -5.97
CA CYS A 22 6.13 -10.03 -7.28
C CYS A 22 4.87 -9.82 -8.13
N GLY A 23 3.96 -10.81 -8.14
CA GLY A 23 2.68 -10.71 -8.82
C GLY A 23 1.83 -9.54 -8.30
N SER A 24 1.71 -9.39 -6.98
CA SER A 24 0.92 -8.30 -6.39
C SER A 24 1.52 -6.92 -6.70
N LEU A 25 2.85 -6.76 -6.66
CA LEU A 25 3.50 -5.50 -7.01
C LEU A 25 3.34 -5.13 -8.49
N LEU A 26 3.38 -6.11 -9.40
CA LEU A 26 3.13 -5.88 -10.82
C LEU A 26 1.69 -5.46 -11.09
N LEU A 27 0.73 -6.14 -10.46
CA LEU A 27 -0.69 -5.78 -10.56
C LEU A 27 -0.95 -4.41 -9.94
N ASP A 28 -0.38 -4.11 -8.78
CA ASP A 28 -0.47 -2.80 -8.15
C ASP A 28 0.07 -1.71 -9.10
N GLY A 29 1.22 -1.92 -9.74
CA GLY A 29 1.78 -0.98 -10.71
C GLY A 29 0.90 -0.79 -11.96
N PHE A 30 0.36 -1.88 -12.50
CA PHE A 30 -0.55 -1.86 -13.63
C PHE A 30 -1.84 -1.12 -13.30
N THR A 31 -2.48 -1.46 -12.18
CA THR A 31 -3.72 -0.82 -11.74
C THR A 31 -3.48 0.66 -11.52
N ASN A 32 -2.48 1.08 -10.74
CA ASN A 32 -2.15 2.50 -10.54
C ASN A 32 -2.01 3.28 -11.87
N SER A 33 -1.34 2.68 -12.87
CA SER A 33 -1.20 3.28 -14.20
C SER A 33 -2.53 3.36 -14.96
N ALA A 34 -3.36 2.33 -14.88
CA ALA A 34 -4.71 2.34 -15.45
C ALA A 34 -5.60 3.40 -14.78
N GLN A 35 -5.46 3.60 -13.46
CA GLN A 35 -6.18 4.65 -12.73
C GLN A 35 -5.85 6.03 -13.30
N ASP A 36 -4.56 6.32 -13.54
CA ASP A 36 -4.13 7.59 -14.15
C ASP A 36 -4.73 7.83 -15.54
N ILE A 37 -4.87 6.80 -16.38
CA ILE A 37 -5.48 6.91 -17.72
C ILE A 37 -6.96 7.27 -17.60
N VAL A 38 -7.68 6.65 -16.67
CA VAL A 38 -9.11 6.92 -16.46
C VAL A 38 -9.33 8.36 -16.00
N PHE A 39 -8.50 8.87 -15.09
CA PHE A 39 -8.56 10.27 -14.64
C PHE A 39 -8.23 11.25 -15.77
N LYS A 40 -7.18 10.99 -16.56
CA LYS A 40 -6.79 11.86 -17.68
C LYS A 40 -7.79 11.88 -18.83
N LYS A 41 -8.48 10.77 -19.09
CA LYS A 41 -9.45 10.65 -20.20
C LYS A 41 -10.80 11.31 -19.90
N ASN A 42 -11.21 11.36 -18.62
CA ASN A 42 -12.52 11.89 -18.21
C ASN A 42 -12.44 12.96 -17.09
N PRO A 43 -11.66 14.04 -17.26
CA PRO A 43 -11.37 15.00 -16.19
C PRO A 43 -12.60 15.78 -15.68
N LYS A 44 -13.68 15.87 -16.47
CA LYS A 44 -14.91 16.59 -16.09
C LYS A 44 -16.02 15.72 -15.50
N LYS A 45 -15.90 14.39 -15.54
CA LYS A 45 -16.97 13.46 -15.13
C LYS A 45 -16.57 12.49 -14.02
N LEU A 46 -15.28 12.33 -13.75
CA LEU A 46 -14.77 11.28 -12.88
C LEU A 46 -13.81 11.86 -11.84
N THR A 47 -14.38 12.22 -10.68
CA THR A 47 -13.65 12.67 -9.49
C THR A 47 -13.11 11.47 -8.70
N GLY A 48 -12.05 11.67 -7.91
CA GLY A 48 -11.43 10.65 -7.06
C GLY A 48 -12.43 9.92 -6.16
N ALA A 49 -13.45 10.63 -5.66
CA ALA A 49 -14.52 10.04 -4.86
C ALA A 49 -15.39 9.01 -5.61
N HIS A 50 -15.71 9.24 -6.89
CA HIS A 50 -16.48 8.27 -7.68
C HIS A 50 -15.68 7.00 -7.89
N MET A 51 -14.40 7.16 -8.20
CA MET A 51 -13.48 6.05 -8.40
C MET A 51 -13.26 5.25 -7.11
N MET A 52 -13.11 5.94 -5.98
CA MET A 52 -13.06 5.33 -4.65
C MET A 52 -14.31 4.49 -4.36
N ALA A 53 -15.50 5.01 -4.65
CA ALA A 53 -16.76 4.28 -4.45
C ALA A 53 -16.84 3.03 -5.33
N TYR A 54 -16.50 3.12 -6.62
CA TYR A 54 -16.50 1.96 -7.52
C TYR A 54 -15.51 0.89 -7.09
N LEU A 55 -14.29 1.28 -6.72
CA LEU A 55 -13.27 0.36 -6.27
C LEU A 55 -13.66 -0.31 -4.95
N ASN A 56 -14.14 0.46 -3.96
CA ASN A 56 -14.58 -0.10 -2.69
C ASN A 56 -15.76 -1.06 -2.85
N PHE A 57 -16.71 -0.75 -3.74
CA PHE A 57 -17.82 -1.65 -4.05
C PHE A 57 -17.33 -2.95 -4.69
N PHE A 58 -16.45 -2.86 -5.69
CA PHE A 58 -15.90 -4.04 -6.36
C PHE A 58 -15.04 -4.88 -5.42
N THR A 59 -14.21 -4.26 -4.58
CA THR A 59 -13.43 -4.95 -3.54
C THR A 59 -14.33 -5.64 -2.52
N MET A 60 -15.39 -4.98 -2.06
CA MET A 60 -16.36 -5.58 -1.14
C MET A 60 -17.04 -6.80 -1.77
N ALA A 61 -17.52 -6.69 -3.01
CA ALA A 61 -18.16 -7.79 -3.72
C ALA A 61 -17.21 -8.98 -3.92
N ASN A 62 -15.96 -8.73 -4.32
CA ASN A 62 -14.96 -9.78 -4.47
C ASN A 62 -14.59 -10.43 -3.14
N LEU A 63 -14.46 -9.65 -2.06
CA LEU A 63 -14.15 -10.19 -0.74
C LEU A 63 -15.27 -11.11 -0.23
N ILE A 64 -16.53 -10.70 -0.38
CA ILE A 64 -17.69 -11.53 -0.01
C ILE A 64 -17.70 -12.81 -0.85
N ALA A 65 -17.57 -12.71 -2.17
CA ALA A 65 -17.56 -13.87 -3.05
C ALA A 65 -16.42 -14.85 -2.73
N TYR A 66 -15.22 -14.33 -2.49
CA TYR A 66 -14.05 -15.12 -2.11
C TYR A 66 -14.27 -15.85 -0.78
N THR A 67 -14.73 -15.13 0.24
CA THR A 67 -14.98 -15.71 1.57
C THR A 67 -16.03 -16.82 1.47
N LEU A 68 -17.18 -16.55 0.84
CA LEU A 68 -18.24 -17.55 0.71
C LEU A 68 -17.84 -18.80 -0.08
N THR A 69 -16.88 -18.70 -1.02
CA THR A 69 -16.51 -19.82 -1.90
C THR A 69 -15.30 -20.60 -1.37
N PHE A 70 -14.36 -19.94 -0.69
CA PHE A 70 -13.05 -20.51 -0.38
C PHE A 70 -12.67 -20.49 1.09
N THR A 71 -13.38 -19.80 2.00
CA THR A 71 -12.96 -19.73 3.41
C THR A 71 -14.09 -19.43 4.40
N ASP A 72 -14.16 -20.15 5.51
CA ASP A 72 -15.15 -19.94 6.58
C ASP A 72 -14.86 -18.75 7.53
N GLN A 73 -14.21 -17.67 7.05
CA GLN A 73 -13.75 -16.57 7.92
C GLN A 73 -14.88 -15.85 8.66
N PHE A 74 -16.11 -15.92 8.14
CA PHE A 74 -17.28 -15.36 8.84
C PHE A 74 -17.48 -16.01 10.21
N GLN A 75 -17.30 -17.32 10.32
CA GLN A 75 -17.47 -18.04 11.57
C GLN A 75 -16.34 -17.70 12.55
N ASP A 76 -15.11 -17.55 12.05
CA ASP A 76 -13.95 -17.18 12.87
C ASP A 76 -14.09 -15.77 13.46
N VAL A 77 -14.54 -14.81 12.64
CA VAL A 77 -14.78 -13.44 13.09
C VAL A 77 -15.91 -13.40 14.14
N TYR A 78 -16.98 -14.17 13.92
CA TYR A 78 -18.08 -14.28 14.89
C TYR A 78 -17.60 -14.84 16.22
N ASN A 79 -16.81 -15.92 16.19
CA ASN A 79 -16.23 -16.55 17.38
C ASN A 79 -15.25 -15.60 18.09
N PHE A 80 -14.45 -14.84 17.33
CA PHE A 80 -13.52 -13.85 17.89
C PHE A 80 -14.26 -12.73 18.65
N ILE A 81 -15.35 -12.22 18.08
CA ILE A 81 -16.17 -11.17 18.70
C ILE A 81 -16.92 -11.69 19.92
N SER A 82 -17.44 -12.93 19.88
CA SER A 82 -18.17 -13.52 21.00
C SER A 82 -17.27 -13.76 22.21
N VAL A 83 -16.00 -14.09 22.00
CA VAL A 83 -15.02 -14.32 23.08
C VAL A 83 -14.43 -13.00 23.60
N ASN A 84 -14.10 -12.05 22.73
CA ASN A 84 -13.40 -10.82 23.11
C ASN A 84 -14.35 -9.63 23.43
N GLY A 85 -15.65 -9.80 23.17
CA GLY A 85 -16.70 -8.85 23.52
C GLY A 85 -16.63 -7.51 22.76
N THR A 86 -17.29 -6.49 23.32
CA THR A 86 -17.49 -5.17 22.69
C THR A 86 -16.20 -4.38 22.46
N LEU A 87 -15.13 -4.66 23.22
CA LEU A 87 -13.85 -3.95 23.08
C LEU A 87 -13.17 -4.27 21.73
N ALA A 88 -13.19 -5.53 21.31
CA ALA A 88 -12.64 -5.93 20.01
C ALA A 88 -13.40 -5.33 18.83
N LEU A 89 -14.74 -5.21 18.94
CA LEU A 89 -15.56 -4.50 17.96
C LEU A 89 -15.18 -3.03 17.86
N LEU A 90 -14.94 -2.39 19.00
CA LEU A 90 -14.56 -0.99 19.05
C LEU A 90 -13.19 -0.74 18.41
N ASP A 91 -12.21 -1.63 18.63
CA ASP A 91 -10.91 -1.56 17.97
C ASP A 91 -11.02 -1.78 16.45
N LEU A 92 -11.88 -2.70 16.01
CA LEU A 92 -12.16 -2.93 14.58
C LEU A 92 -12.80 -1.71 13.92
N ILE A 93 -13.76 -1.07 14.59
CA ILE A 93 -14.39 0.17 14.11
C ILE A 93 -13.36 1.31 14.04
N LYS A 94 -12.53 1.48 15.07
CA LYS A 94 -11.44 2.49 15.05
C LYS A 94 -10.45 2.23 13.91
N PHE A 95 -10.05 0.97 13.72
CA PHE A 95 -9.15 0.58 12.65
C PHE A 95 -9.75 0.86 11.28
N SER A 96 -11.02 0.49 11.08
CA SER A 96 -11.76 0.76 9.84
C SER A 96 -11.91 2.26 9.57
N LEU A 97 -12.24 3.05 10.58
CA LEU A 97 -12.37 4.51 10.45
C LEU A 97 -11.02 5.16 10.09
N CYS A 98 -9.94 4.74 10.74
CA CYS A 98 -8.59 5.19 10.40
C CYS A 98 -8.22 4.80 8.96
N GLY A 99 -8.55 3.57 8.55
CA GLY A 99 -8.36 3.08 7.19
C GLY A 99 -9.16 3.87 6.14
N ALA A 100 -10.41 4.21 6.44
CA ALA A 100 -11.27 5.00 5.57
C ALA A 100 -10.72 6.42 5.37
N ILE A 101 -10.29 7.07 6.45
CA ILE A 101 -9.62 8.38 6.38
C ILE A 101 -8.34 8.27 5.53
N GLY A 102 -7.53 7.24 5.76
CA GLY A 102 -6.32 6.97 4.96
C GLY A 102 -6.61 6.80 3.47
N GLN A 103 -7.68 6.09 3.12
CA GLN A 103 -8.10 5.94 1.72
C GLN A 103 -8.51 7.26 1.08
N ILE A 104 -9.24 8.13 1.79
CA ILE A 104 -9.61 9.46 1.27
C ILE A 104 -8.36 10.24 0.87
N PHE A 105 -7.33 10.26 1.73
CA PHE A 105 -6.05 10.90 1.41
C PHE A 105 -5.36 10.30 0.19
N ILE A 106 -5.41 8.97 0.04
CA ILE A 106 -4.84 8.27 -1.12
C ILE A 106 -5.51 8.74 -2.42
N PHE A 107 -6.85 8.76 -2.47
CA PHE A 107 -7.58 9.15 -3.68
C PHE A 107 -7.44 10.64 -4.00
N ILE A 108 -7.43 11.53 -3.00
CA ILE A 108 -7.14 12.96 -3.20
C ILE A 108 -5.74 13.15 -3.78
N THR A 109 -4.75 12.44 -3.23
CA THR A 109 -3.36 12.51 -3.72
C THR A 109 -3.27 12.04 -5.16
N LEU A 110 -3.96 10.96 -5.51
CA LEU A 110 -3.99 10.42 -6.86
C LEU A 110 -4.61 11.44 -7.84
N GLU A 111 -5.77 12.00 -7.50
CA GLU A 111 -6.47 12.99 -8.33
C GLU A 111 -5.61 14.23 -8.59
N GLN A 112 -4.82 14.67 -7.61
CA GLN A 112 -4.03 15.91 -7.71
C GLN A 112 -2.59 15.73 -8.24
N PHE A 113 -1.91 14.64 -7.90
CA PHE A 113 -0.47 14.45 -8.14
C PHE A 113 -0.12 13.24 -9.04
N SER A 114 -1.13 12.55 -9.60
CA SER A 114 -0.99 11.29 -10.34
C SER A 114 -0.52 10.09 -9.49
N SER A 115 -0.69 8.89 -10.02
CA SER A 115 -0.36 7.63 -9.34
C SER A 115 1.13 7.49 -9.01
N VAL A 116 2.01 8.08 -9.81
CA VAL A 116 3.46 7.93 -9.61
C VAL A 116 3.93 8.62 -8.32
N VAL A 117 3.33 9.76 -7.94
CA VAL A 117 3.65 10.42 -6.65
C VAL A 117 3.08 9.60 -5.49
N LEU A 118 1.88 9.05 -5.63
CA LEU A 118 1.26 8.17 -4.65
C LEU A 118 2.13 6.92 -4.37
N VAL A 119 2.63 6.27 -5.41
CA VAL A 119 3.52 5.10 -5.29
C VAL A 119 4.81 5.48 -4.56
N THR A 120 5.45 6.60 -4.91
CA THR A 120 6.65 7.08 -4.22
C THR A 120 6.39 7.34 -2.72
N VAL A 121 5.29 8.02 -2.37
CA VAL A 121 4.93 8.31 -0.98
C VAL A 121 4.66 7.02 -0.19
N THR A 122 3.90 6.09 -0.76
CA THR A 122 3.55 4.84 -0.08
C THR A 122 4.75 3.92 0.12
N VAL A 123 5.66 3.82 -0.86
CA VAL A 123 6.91 3.07 -0.72
C VAL A 123 7.81 3.70 0.33
N THR A 124 7.98 5.02 0.31
CA THR A 124 8.78 5.74 1.32
C THR A 124 8.23 5.48 2.72
N ARG A 125 6.91 5.59 2.90
CA ARG A 125 6.25 5.29 4.19
C ARG A 125 6.49 3.84 4.61
N LYS A 126 6.29 2.86 3.71
CA LYS A 126 6.52 1.44 4.01
C LYS A 126 7.97 1.18 4.45
N MET A 127 8.94 1.81 3.78
CA MET A 127 10.36 1.68 4.11
C MET A 127 10.71 2.33 5.46
N LEU A 128 10.17 3.52 5.74
CA LEU A 128 10.37 4.17 7.04
C LEU A 128 9.78 3.36 8.19
N SER A 129 8.56 2.84 8.03
CA SER A 129 7.94 1.97 9.03
C SER A 129 8.74 0.68 9.24
N MET A 130 9.31 0.12 8.18
CA MET A 130 10.18 -1.06 8.26
C MET A 130 11.49 -0.76 9.01
N ALA A 131 12.18 0.34 8.67
CA ALA A 131 13.40 0.76 9.36
C ALA A 131 13.15 1.12 10.82
N LEU A 132 12.05 1.84 11.11
CA LEU A 132 11.65 2.19 12.47
C LEU A 132 11.31 0.94 13.29
N SER A 133 10.64 -0.05 12.70
CA SER A 133 10.36 -1.34 13.34
C SER A 133 11.66 -2.05 13.76
N VAL A 134 12.67 -2.08 12.88
CA VAL A 134 13.97 -2.67 13.19
C VAL A 134 14.64 -1.97 14.37
N PHE A 135 14.61 -0.64 14.39
CA PHE A 135 15.19 0.17 15.46
C PHE A 135 14.45 0.01 16.80
N LEU A 136 13.11 0.10 16.79
CA LEU A 136 12.29 0.04 18.01
C LEU A 136 12.24 -1.36 18.62
N PHE A 137 12.18 -2.41 17.81
CA PHE A 137 12.09 -3.80 18.29
C PHE A 137 13.46 -4.48 18.42
N GLY A 138 14.56 -3.78 18.13
CA GLY A 138 15.92 -4.31 18.25
C GLY A 138 16.21 -5.51 17.35
N HIS A 139 15.58 -5.61 16.18
CA HIS A 139 15.83 -6.73 15.26
C HIS A 139 17.23 -6.60 14.64
N VAL A 140 18.01 -7.68 14.69
CA VAL A 140 19.35 -7.72 14.07
C VAL A 140 19.19 -8.12 12.60
N LEU A 141 19.28 -7.13 11.70
CA LEU A 141 19.24 -7.40 10.26
C LEU A 141 20.56 -8.00 9.79
N ASN A 142 20.46 -9.05 8.95
CA ASN A 142 21.62 -9.62 8.27
C ASN A 142 22.18 -8.63 7.23
N TRP A 143 23.46 -8.74 6.89
CA TRP A 143 24.13 -7.86 5.92
C TRP A 143 23.40 -7.78 4.56
N LYS A 144 22.83 -8.91 4.10
CA LYS A 144 22.02 -8.97 2.87
C LYS A 144 20.73 -8.15 2.95
N GLN A 145 20.11 -8.04 4.13
CA GLN A 145 18.89 -7.24 4.34
C GLN A 145 19.21 -5.75 4.39
N TRP A 146 20.33 -5.39 5.03
CA TRP A 146 20.86 -4.03 5.00
C TRP A 146 21.18 -3.57 3.58
N SER A 147 21.86 -4.39 2.79
CA SER A 147 22.13 -4.06 1.39
C SER A 147 20.84 -3.88 0.58
N GLY A 148 19.82 -4.72 0.82
CA GLY A 148 18.51 -4.57 0.18
C GLY A 148 17.79 -3.28 0.56
N LEU A 149 17.83 -2.89 1.84
CA LEU A 149 17.26 -1.63 2.32
C LEU A 149 17.93 -0.42 1.64
N PHE A 150 19.27 -0.39 1.61
CA PHE A 150 20.01 0.68 0.93
C PHE A 150 19.72 0.74 -0.57
N LEU A 151 19.62 -0.42 -1.24
CA LEU A 151 19.27 -0.51 -2.66
C LEU A 151 17.90 0.13 -2.94
N VAL A 152 16.88 -0.20 -2.15
CA VAL A 152 15.53 0.35 -2.33
C VAL A 152 15.51 1.86 -2.05
N PHE A 153 16.20 2.31 -1.00
CA PHE A 153 16.28 3.74 -0.69
C PHE A 153 16.98 4.53 -1.80
N ALA A 154 18.08 4.00 -2.33
CA ALA A 154 18.77 4.58 -3.48
C ALA A 154 17.85 4.65 -4.71
N GLY A 155 17.08 3.60 -4.99
CA GLY A 155 16.10 3.59 -6.08
C GLY A 155 15.05 4.69 -5.97
N VAL A 156 14.42 4.83 -4.80
CA VAL A 156 13.38 5.86 -4.56
C VAL A 156 13.96 7.29 -4.67
N VAL A 157 15.18 7.50 -4.15
CA VAL A 157 15.86 8.79 -4.23
C VAL A 157 16.22 9.12 -5.68
N LEU A 158 16.79 8.16 -6.44
CA LEU A 158 17.10 8.35 -7.85
C LEU A 158 15.85 8.64 -8.68
N GLU A 159 14.76 7.90 -8.47
CA GLU A 159 13.49 8.14 -9.15
C GLU A 159 12.96 9.57 -8.89
N SER A 160 13.04 10.00 -7.63
CA SER A 160 12.60 11.33 -7.21
C SER A 160 13.47 12.44 -7.81
N LEU A 161 14.80 12.25 -7.84
CA LEU A 161 15.75 13.17 -8.46
C LEU A 161 15.53 13.29 -9.97
N VAL A 162 15.36 12.18 -10.68
CA VAL A 162 15.08 12.18 -12.12
C VAL A 162 13.81 12.97 -12.44
N LYS A 163 12.74 12.82 -11.65
CA LYS A 163 11.50 13.61 -11.83
C LYS A 163 11.72 15.11 -11.65
N VAL A 164 12.51 15.52 -10.65
CA VAL A 164 12.84 16.93 -10.42
C VAL A 164 13.66 17.49 -11.59
N LEU A 165 14.65 16.74 -12.08
CA LEU A 165 15.47 17.15 -13.22
C LEU A 165 14.65 17.28 -14.51
N GLN A 166 13.75 16.32 -14.78
CA GLN A 166 12.85 16.38 -15.93
C GLN A 166 11.92 17.60 -15.87
N LYS A 167 11.37 17.89 -14.69
CA LYS A 167 10.53 19.08 -14.47
C LYS A 167 11.33 20.37 -14.72
N ASN A 168 12.54 20.49 -14.17
CA ASN A 168 13.39 21.67 -14.35
C ASN A 168 13.81 21.87 -15.81
N ALA A 169 14.14 20.78 -16.52
CA ALA A 169 14.48 20.83 -17.94
C ALA A 169 13.28 21.24 -18.83
N ALA A 170 12.07 20.84 -18.46
CA ALA A 170 10.85 21.25 -19.17
C ALA A 170 10.57 22.75 -18.97
N VAL A 171 10.76 23.28 -17.75
CA VAL A 171 10.61 24.71 -17.45
C VAL A 171 11.63 25.55 -18.23
N ALA A 172 12.91 25.14 -18.22
CA ALA A 172 13.96 25.84 -18.94
C ALA A 172 13.78 25.87 -20.48
N LYS A 173 13.07 24.88 -21.05
CA LYS A 173 12.69 24.88 -22.47
C LYS A 173 11.54 25.81 -22.79
N HIS A 174 10.61 26.03 -21.86
CA HIS A 174 9.54 27.00 -22.00
C HIS A 174 10.09 28.43 -21.96
N GLU A 175 10.98 28.72 -21.00
CA GLU A 175 11.56 30.06 -20.82
C GLU A 175 12.47 30.53 -21.97
N LYS A 176 13.00 29.59 -22.78
CA LYS A 176 13.78 29.92 -24.00
C LYS A 176 12.92 30.11 -25.26
N LYS A 177 11.62 29.86 -25.18
CA LYS A 177 10.68 29.93 -26.31
C LYS A 177 9.80 31.18 -26.29
N ASP A 178 9.76 31.87 -25.15
CA ASP A 178 9.16 33.19 -24.94
C ASP A 178 10.23 34.28 -25.15
#